data_AF-A0AA39TNF3-F1
#
_entry.id   AF-A0AA39TNF3-F1
#
_cell.length_a   1.000
_cell.length_b   1.000
_cell.length_c   1.000
_cell.angle_alpha   90.00
_cell.angle_beta   90.00
_cell.angle_gamma   90.00
#
_symmetry.space_group_name_H-M   'P 1'
#
loop_
_entity.id
_entity.type
_entity.pdbx_description
1 polymer ?
#
loop_
_entity_poly.entity_id
_entity_poly.type
_entity_poly.pdbx_seq_one_letter_code
_entity_poly.pdbx_strand_id
1 'polypeptide(L)'
;MRSGNASVRLHCTVPTWCPSSDICLDLHDLHDLRSRCLLFIHDLLQALRSSGVHASYSLAPSNSSLCLVCASPPDLKGSQVKSFVVDILQHTKLSKRENVVLADLKSCPSLIIT
;
A
#
# COMPACT_ATOMS: atom_id res chain seq x y z
N MET A 1 17.15 23.19 -13.95
CA MET A 1 16.66 21.92 -13.38
C MET A 1 16.16 22.23 -11.98
N ARG A 2 14.84 22.16 -11.72
CA ARG A 2 14.26 22.59 -10.44
C ARG A 2 14.60 21.57 -9.35
N SER A 3 15.61 21.87 -8.55
CA SER A 3 15.89 21.22 -7.27
C SER A 3 14.83 21.63 -6.26
N GLY A 4 13.65 21.02 -6.36
CA GLY A 4 12.72 20.94 -5.23
C GLY A 4 12.94 19.59 -4.58
N ASN A 5 13.20 19.56 -3.26
CA ASN A 5 13.35 18.32 -2.51
C ASN A 5 12.22 17.36 -2.87
N ALA A 6 12.53 16.24 -3.53
CA ALA A 6 11.53 15.27 -3.94
C ALA A 6 10.82 14.76 -2.68
N SER A 7 9.58 15.19 -2.48
CA SER A 7 8.77 14.83 -1.33
C SER A 7 7.73 13.81 -1.78
N VAL A 8 7.74 12.64 -1.15
CA VAL A 8 6.83 11.55 -1.47
C VAL A 8 5.91 11.29 -0.29
N ARG A 9 4.61 11.17 -0.55
CA ARG A 9 3.63 10.73 0.44
C ARG A 9 3.07 9.37 0.02
N LEU A 10 3.35 8.35 0.82
CA LEU A 10 2.83 7.01 0.62
C LEU A 10 1.44 6.89 1.25
N HIS A 11 0.47 6.39 0.49
CA HIS A 11 -0.82 5.97 1.02
C HIS A 11 -0.78 4.45 1.20
N CYS A 12 -0.95 4.02 2.45
CA CYS A 12 -0.82 2.62 2.83
C CYS A 12 -2.15 2.12 3.39
N THR A 13 -2.59 0.92 2.98
CA THR A 13 -3.75 0.26 3.58
C THR A 13 -3.36 -0.90 4.46
N VAL A 14 -4.03 -1.02 5.60
CA VAL A 14 -3.84 -2.14 6.53
C VAL A 14 -5.14 -2.95 6.56
N PRO A 15 -5.07 -4.27 6.34
CA PRO A 15 -6.26 -5.10 6.33
C PRO A 15 -6.81 -5.23 7.76
N THR A 16 -8.11 -4.96 7.94
CA THR A 16 -8.76 -4.99 9.26
C THR A 16 -9.60 -6.24 9.47
N TRP A 17 -10.38 -6.64 8.46
CA TRP A 17 -11.18 -7.87 8.44
C TRP A 17 -11.80 -8.01 7.04
N CYS A 18 -11.72 -9.19 6.43
CA CYS A 18 -12.35 -9.48 5.15
C CYS A 18 -13.22 -10.74 5.29
N PRO A 19 -14.56 -10.62 5.37
CA PRO A 19 -15.44 -11.79 5.50
C PRO A 19 -15.55 -12.60 4.20
N SER A 20 -15.03 -12.09 3.08
CA SER A 20 -15.23 -12.64 1.72
C SER A 20 -13.92 -12.89 0.98
N SER A 21 -12.80 -13.14 1.69
CA SER A 21 -11.54 -13.37 1.01
C SER A 21 -11.55 -14.72 0.30
N ASP A 22 -11.30 -14.70 -1.02
CA ASP A 22 -11.04 -15.91 -1.83
C ASP A 22 -9.82 -16.70 -1.30
N ILE A 23 -8.98 -16.02 -0.52
CA ILE A 23 -7.86 -16.58 0.23
C ILE A 23 -8.38 -16.90 1.63
N CYS A 24 -8.38 -18.18 2.02
CA CYS A 24 -8.78 -18.61 3.36
C CYS A 24 -7.72 -18.14 4.39
N LEU A 25 -7.81 -16.86 4.80
CA LEU A 25 -6.95 -16.28 5.83
C LEU A 25 -7.67 -16.37 7.17
N ASP A 26 -7.01 -16.97 8.15
CA ASP A 26 -7.48 -16.88 9.52
C ASP A 26 -7.04 -15.54 10.17
N LEU A 27 -7.47 -15.33 11.42
CA LEU A 27 -7.10 -14.13 12.19
C LEU A 27 -5.57 -14.02 12.40
N HIS A 28 -4.87 -15.16 12.48
CA HIS A 28 -3.43 -15.18 12.71
C HIS A 28 -2.70 -14.72 11.45
N ASP A 29 -3.10 -15.23 10.30
CA ASP A 29 -2.57 -14.87 8.98
C ASP A 29 -2.77 -13.38 8.69
N LEU A 30 -3.95 -12.84 9.04
CA LEU A 30 -4.25 -11.42 8.90
C LEU A 30 -3.35 -10.56 9.80
N HIS A 31 -3.12 -11.01 11.03
CA HIS A 31 -2.25 -10.33 11.98
C HIS A 31 -0.78 -10.37 11.54
N ASP A 32 -0.33 -11.50 11.02
CA ASP A 32 1.01 -11.65 10.45
C ASP A 32 1.20 -10.73 9.23
N LEU A 33 0.28 -10.75 8.27
CA LEU A 33 0.31 -9.87 7.10
C LEU A 33 0.37 -8.39 7.51
N ARG A 34 -0.46 -7.98 8.48
CA ARG A 34 -0.42 -6.62 9.02
C ARG A 34 0.95 -6.29 9.61
N SER A 35 1.54 -7.21 10.38
CA SER A 35 2.86 -7.03 11.00
C SER A 35 3.95 -6.89 9.94
N ARG A 36 3.99 -7.80 8.96
CA ARG A 36 4.91 -7.74 7.81
C ARG A 36 4.76 -6.45 7.02
N CYS A 37 3.53 -6.00 6.77
CA CYS A 37 3.27 -4.75 6.08
C CYS A 37 3.81 -3.52 6.80
N LEU A 38 3.62 -3.44 8.12
CA LEU A 38 4.09 -2.29 8.89
C LEU A 38 5.61 -2.22 8.92
N LEU A 39 6.29 -3.37 9.04
CA LEU A 39 7.75 -3.45 8.93
C LEU A 39 8.22 -3.01 7.54
N PHE A 40 7.61 -3.54 6.49
CA PHE A 40 7.95 -3.18 5.12
C PHE A 40 7.78 -1.68 4.84
N ILE A 41 6.68 -1.06 5.29
CA ILE A 41 6.45 0.38 5.15
C ILE A 41 7.53 1.17 5.89
N HIS A 42 7.95 0.72 7.07
CA HIS A 42 9.00 1.36 7.84
C HIS A 42 10.35 1.31 7.11
N ASP A 43 10.75 0.14 6.65
CA ASP A 43 12.00 -0.08 5.93
C ASP A 43 12.03 0.69 4.61
N LEU A 44 10.91 0.71 3.88
CA LEU A 44 10.76 1.49 2.66
C LEU A 44 10.93 3.00 2.92
N LEU A 45 10.31 3.54 3.97
CA LEU A 45 10.48 4.95 4.33
C LEU A 45 11.91 5.27 4.74
N GLN A 46 12.57 4.36 5.45
CA GLN A 46 13.97 4.54 5.82
C GLN A 46 14.88 4.55 4.57
N ALA A 47 14.66 3.62 3.63
CA ALA A 47 15.40 3.57 2.37
C ALA A 47 15.16 4.82 1.49
N LEU A 48 13.93 5.33 1.45
CA LEU A 48 13.63 6.58 0.76
C LEU A 48 14.34 7.78 1.42
N ARG A 49 14.31 7.86 2.75
CA ARG A 49 14.98 8.97 3.47
C ARG A 49 16.50 8.90 3.35
N SER A 50 17.09 7.72 3.40
CA SER A 50 18.55 7.55 3.24
C SER A 50 19.03 7.91 1.84
N SER A 51 18.16 7.79 0.82
CA SER A 51 18.41 8.28 -0.54
C SER A 51 18.12 9.78 -0.73
N GLY A 52 17.80 10.51 0.34
CA GLY A 52 17.56 11.95 0.31
C GLY A 52 16.13 12.34 -0.08
N VAL A 53 15.20 11.39 -0.19
CA VAL A 53 13.78 11.65 -0.47
C VAL A 53 13.06 11.97 0.83
N HIS A 54 12.34 13.11 0.86
CA HIS A 54 11.52 13.44 2.01
C HIS A 54 10.22 12.62 1.98
N ALA A 55 10.21 11.49 2.69
CA ALA A 55 9.12 10.53 2.63
C ALA A 55 8.22 10.56 3.89
N SER A 56 6.91 10.64 3.67
CA SER A 56 5.85 10.53 4.68
C SER A 56 4.84 9.44 4.29
N TYR A 57 4.03 8.97 5.23
CA TYR A 57 2.99 7.98 4.94
C TYR A 57 1.71 8.24 5.71
N SER A 58 0.60 7.71 5.19
CA SER A 58 -0.70 7.63 5.87
C SER A 58 -1.18 6.19 5.89
N LEU A 59 -1.72 5.74 7.01
CA LEU A 59 -2.37 4.43 7.12
C LEU A 59 -3.89 4.58 7.07
N ALA A 60 -4.53 3.74 6.27
CA ALA A 60 -5.98 3.62 6.19
C ALA A 60 -6.39 2.15 6.45
N PRO A 61 -7.44 1.91 7.24
CA PRO A 61 -8.02 0.58 7.36
C PRO A 61 -8.65 0.15 6.02
N SER A 62 -8.59 -1.15 5.72
CA SER A 62 -9.10 -1.78 4.50
C SER A 62 -9.90 -3.04 4.84
N ASN A 63 -11.04 -3.21 4.18
CA ASN A 63 -11.86 -4.43 4.23
C ASN A 63 -11.40 -5.51 3.23
N SER A 64 -10.20 -5.37 2.66
CA SER A 64 -9.56 -6.36 1.78
C SER A 64 -8.57 -7.22 2.58
N SER A 65 -8.32 -8.44 2.11
CA SER A 65 -7.22 -9.30 2.55
C SER A 65 -5.85 -8.87 2.02
N LEU A 66 -5.77 -7.75 1.28
CA LEU A 66 -4.55 -7.23 0.68
C LEU A 66 -4.10 -5.94 1.38
N CYS A 67 -2.79 -5.74 1.38
CA CYS A 67 -2.14 -4.54 1.85
C CYS A 67 -1.54 -3.78 0.67
N LEU A 68 -1.93 -2.52 0.49
CA LEU A 68 -1.50 -1.68 -0.63
C LEU A 68 -0.61 -0.57 -0.11
N VAL A 69 0.51 -0.33 -0.77
CA VAL A 69 1.37 0.84 -0.57
C VAL A 69 1.49 1.56 -1.90
N CYS A 70 0.92 2.75 -2.04
CA CYS A 70 1.01 3.53 -3.27
C CYS A 70 1.64 4.89 -3.01
N ALA A 71 2.48 5.35 -3.94
CA ALA A 71 2.96 6.73 -3.90
C ALA A 71 1.84 7.65 -4.39
N SER A 72 1.33 8.53 -3.53
CA SER A 72 0.37 9.55 -3.92
C SER A 72 1.07 10.56 -4.83
N PRO A 73 0.53 10.83 -6.02
CA PRO A 73 0.98 11.97 -6.81
C PRO A 73 0.74 13.27 -6.02
N PRO A 74 1.60 14.28 -6.16
CA PRO A 74 1.46 15.56 -5.47
C PRO A 74 0.15 16.28 -5.81
N ASP A 75 -0.45 15.99 -6.97
CA ASP A 75 -1.66 16.66 -7.47
C ASP A 75 -2.97 15.91 -7.16
N LEU A 76 -2.90 14.72 -6.57
CA LEU A 76 -4.07 13.87 -6.35
C LEU A 76 -4.73 14.16 -4.99
N LYS A 77 -5.98 14.63 -5.01
CA LYS A 77 -6.76 14.91 -3.80
C LYS A 77 -7.04 13.60 -3.05
N GLY A 78 -6.98 13.63 -1.71
CA GLY A 78 -7.12 12.43 -0.87
C GLY A 78 -8.42 11.63 -1.06
N SER A 79 -9.51 12.25 -1.54
CA SER A 79 -10.75 11.52 -1.87
C SER A 79 -10.63 10.64 -3.12
N GLN A 80 -9.86 11.08 -4.11
CA GLN A 80 -9.60 10.34 -5.34
C GLN A 80 -8.66 9.16 -5.09
N VAL A 81 -7.67 9.34 -4.20
CA VAL A 81 -6.77 8.27 -3.74
C VAL A 81 -7.58 7.13 -3.11
N LYS A 82 -8.57 7.44 -2.25
CA LYS A 82 -9.40 6.41 -1.61
C LYS A 82 -10.23 5.60 -2.62
N SER A 83 -10.94 6.27 -3.53
CA SER A 83 -11.74 5.58 -4.56
C SER A 83 -10.86 4.69 -5.43
N PHE A 84 -9.70 5.19 -5.83
CA PHE A 84 -8.74 4.46 -6.63
C PHE A 84 -8.19 3.23 -5.90
N VAL A 85 -7.83 3.37 -4.63
CA VAL A 85 -7.35 2.26 -3.78
C VAL A 85 -8.41 1.18 -3.64
N VAL A 86 -9.69 1.56 -3.48
CA VAL A 86 -10.80 0.61 -3.43
C VAL A 86 -10.95 -0.13 -4.76
N ASP A 87 -10.92 0.57 -5.90
CA ASP A 87 -10.98 -0.06 -7.23
C ASP A 87 -9.86 -1.10 -7.40
N ILE A 88 -8.62 -0.74 -7.02
CA ILE A 88 -7.46 -1.63 -7.10
C ILE A 88 -7.70 -2.91 -6.29
N LEU A 89 -8.10 -2.74 -5.03
CA LEU A 89 -8.28 -3.85 -4.10
C LEU A 89 -9.40 -4.79 -4.57
N GLN A 90 -10.41 -4.28 -5.30
CA GLN A 90 -11.50 -5.07 -5.85
C GLN A 90 -11.11 -5.83 -7.13
N HIS A 91 -10.27 -5.23 -7.98
CA HIS A 91 -9.90 -5.84 -9.27
C HIS A 91 -8.65 -6.72 -9.21
N THR A 92 -7.88 -6.64 -8.12
CA THR A 92 -6.66 -7.44 -7.95
C THR A 92 -7.00 -8.84 -7.43
N LYS A 93 -7.02 -9.82 -8.34
CA LYS A 93 -7.11 -11.24 -7.98
C LYS A 93 -5.72 -11.81 -7.72
N LEU A 94 -5.27 -11.76 -6.48
CA LEU A 94 -4.03 -12.43 -6.06
C LEU A 94 -4.34 -13.78 -5.44
N SER A 95 -3.89 -14.84 -6.09
CA SER A 95 -4.20 -16.23 -5.71
C SER A 95 -3.12 -16.87 -4.82
N LYS A 96 -2.01 -16.17 -4.56
CA LYS A 96 -0.85 -16.72 -3.85
C LYS A 96 -0.51 -15.90 -2.61
N ARG A 97 -0.36 -16.60 -1.49
CA ARG A 97 0.11 -16.09 -0.19
C ARG A 97 1.57 -15.63 -0.29
N GLU A 98 1.96 -14.63 0.50
CA GLU A 98 3.36 -14.16 0.64
C GLU A 98 4.01 -13.56 -0.61
N ASN A 99 3.24 -12.86 -1.45
CA ASN A 99 3.81 -12.17 -2.61
C ASN A 99 3.78 -10.66 -2.41
N VAL A 100 4.83 -10.00 -2.92
CA VAL A 100 4.84 -8.56 -3.13
C VAL A 100 4.77 -8.33 -4.64
N VAL A 101 3.73 -7.64 -5.08
CA VAL A 101 3.53 -7.29 -6.49
C VAL A 101 3.72 -5.79 -6.67
N LEU A 102 4.68 -5.43 -7.52
CA LEU A 102 4.79 -4.07 -8.03
C LEU A 102 3.81 -3.91 -9.18
N ALA A 103 2.90 -2.95 -9.08
CA ALA A 103 1.94 -2.61 -10.10
C ALA A 103 1.99 -1.11 -10.38
N ASP A 104 1.95 -0.76 -11.68
CA ASP A 104 1.64 0.61 -12.08
C ASP A 104 0.12 0.70 -12.26
N LEU A 105 -0.54 1.31 -11.27
CA LEU A 105 -1.98 1.42 -11.25
C LEU A 105 -2.34 2.87 -11.56
N LYS A 106 -2.97 3.10 -12.72
CA LYS A 106 -3.39 4.44 -13.19
C LYS A 106 -2.28 5.51 -13.01
N SER A 107 -1.04 5.19 -13.42
CA SER A 107 0.14 6.05 -13.32
C SER A 107 0.67 6.30 -11.89
N CYS A 108 0.27 5.46 -10.93
CA CYS A 108 0.74 5.48 -9.56
C CYS A 108 1.53 4.20 -9.26
N PRO A 109 2.85 4.28 -9.01
CA PRO A 109 3.63 3.13 -8.61
C PRO A 109 3.12 2.62 -7.26
N SER A 110 2.74 1.36 -7.25
CA SER A 110 2.02 0.71 -6.16
C SER A 110 2.60 -0.66 -5.86
N LEU A 111 2.60 -1.04 -4.59
CA LEU A 111 3.03 -2.32 -4.07
C LEU A 111 1.85 -2.99 -3.39
N ILE A 112 1.57 -4.24 -3.76
CA ILE A 112 0.49 -5.05 -3.19
C ILE A 112 1.13 -6.22 -2.46
N ILE A 113 0.77 -6.41 -1.19
CA ILE A 113 1.34 -7.42 -0.30
C ILE A 113 0.23 -8.38 0.12
N THR A 114 0.51 -9.69 0.00
CA THR A 114 -0.39 -10.81 0.35
C THR A 114 0.15 -11.73 1.46
#